data_AF-A0A8S3KBP1-F1
#
_entry.id   AF-A0A8S3KBP1-F1
#
_cell.length_a   1.000
_cell.length_b   1.000
_cell.length_c   1.000
_cell.angle_alpha   90.00
_cell.angle_beta   90.00
_cell.angle_gamma   90.00
#
_symmetry.space_group_name_H-M   'P 1'
#
loop_
_entity.id
_entity.type
_entity.pdbx_description
1 polymer ?
#
loop_
_entity_poly.entity_id
_entity_poly.type
_entity_poly.pdbx_seq_one_letter_code
_entity_poly.pdbx_strand_id
1 'polypeptide(L)'
;MYTREDEVLLPVGTYFKVVSNSDQNNGVHIIKLKEIQPLAPLSFQQQTLMNLLGKCLMCSQVDLSEYQLQDEDIEFVVNEVIIHKRCTELHLQRNIIKPKGVSNIALALENNTTLQKLWLDNNFVSDIGVGALAK
;
A
#
# COMPACT_ATOMS: atom_id res chain seq x y z
N MET A 1 19.28 -22.85 14.69
CA MET A 1 18.54 -22.84 15.98
C MET A 1 18.78 -21.46 16.57
N TYR A 2 17.77 -20.61 16.62
CA TYR A 2 17.84 -19.32 17.31
C TYR A 2 17.51 -19.59 18.79
N THR A 3 18.46 -19.31 19.68
CA THR A 3 18.31 -19.50 21.12
C THR A 3 18.73 -18.22 21.83
N ARG A 4 17.95 -17.15 21.64
CA ARG A 4 17.74 -16.02 22.55
C ARG A 4 16.75 -15.06 21.91
N GLU A 5 16.33 -14.04 22.66
CA GLU A 5 15.54 -12.89 22.22
C GLU A 5 16.30 -12.10 21.14
N ASP A 6 16.55 -12.74 20.00
CA ASP A 6 17.28 -12.16 18.88
C ASP A 6 16.32 -11.29 18.08
N GLU A 7 16.71 -10.05 17.82
CA GLU A 7 16.00 -9.17 16.91
C GLU A 7 16.11 -9.75 15.49
N VAL A 8 14.96 -10.06 14.88
CA VAL A 8 14.90 -10.56 13.50
C VAL A 8 14.43 -9.44 12.59
N LEU A 9 15.25 -9.11 11.59
CA LEU A 9 14.88 -8.14 10.56
C LEU A 9 14.00 -8.85 9.53
N LEU A 10 12.73 -8.45 9.47
CA LEU A 10 11.77 -9.01 8.54
C LEU A 10 11.80 -8.23 7.21
N PRO A 11 11.80 -8.93 6.05
CA PRO A 11 11.58 -8.27 4.77
C PRO A 11 10.28 -7.47 4.78
N VAL A 12 10.28 -6.36 4.06
CA VAL A 12 9.06 -5.56 3.88
C VAL A 12 8.04 -6.40 3.13
N GLY A 13 6.82 -6.48 3.66
CA GLY A 13 5.73 -7.27 3.09
C GLY A 13 5.68 -8.74 3.49
N THR A 14 6.40 -9.14 4.54
CA THR A 14 6.17 -10.44 5.16
C THR A 14 4.85 -10.44 5.92
N TYR A 15 3.91 -11.27 5.48
CA TYR A 15 2.62 -11.45 6.15
C TYR A 15 2.68 -12.62 7.12
N PHE A 16 2.02 -12.45 8.27
CA PHE A 16 1.92 -13.49 9.28
C PHE A 16 0.47 -13.73 9.66
N LYS A 17 0.12 -15.01 9.82
CA LYS A 17 -1.10 -15.41 10.50
C LYS A 17 -0.79 -15.69 11.97
N VAL A 18 -1.58 -15.12 12.88
CA VAL A 18 -1.53 -15.50 14.30
C VAL A 18 -2.04 -16.93 14.44
N VAL A 19 -1.19 -17.81 14.97
CA VAL A 19 -1.50 -19.23 15.21
C VAL A 19 -1.97 -19.44 16.64
N SER A 20 -1.36 -18.75 17.61
CA SER A 20 -1.80 -18.79 19.01
C SER A 20 -1.32 -17.55 19.76
N ASN A 21 -2.08 -17.15 20.77
CA ASN A 21 -1.69 -16.16 21.76
C ASN A 21 -1.83 -16.81 23.15
N SER A 22 -0.74 -16.88 23.91
CA SER A 22 -0.72 -17.47 25.25
C SER A 22 -0.13 -16.49 26.25
N ASP A 23 -0.92 -16.09 27.23
CA ASP A 23 -0.44 -15.38 28.41
C ASP A 23 0.35 -16.35 29.31
N GLN A 24 1.50 -15.92 29.81
CA GLN A 24 2.35 -16.68 30.72
C GLN A 24 2.10 -16.31 32.20
N ASN A 25 1.08 -15.50 32.51
CA ASN A 25 0.70 -15.04 33.86
C ASN A 25 1.84 -14.32 34.61
N ASN A 26 2.80 -13.78 33.88
CA ASN A 26 3.94 -13.00 34.40
C ASN A 26 4.10 -11.68 33.61
N GLY A 27 3.06 -11.25 32.89
CA GLY A 27 3.10 -10.09 32.00
C GLY A 27 3.72 -10.36 30.63
N VAL A 28 4.09 -11.60 30.31
CA VAL A 28 4.61 -11.99 29.00
C VAL A 28 3.54 -12.70 28.18
N HIS A 29 3.27 -12.20 26.98
CA HIS A 29 2.46 -12.88 25.98
C HIS A 29 3.34 -13.56 24.93
N ILE A 30 3.11 -14.84 24.69
CA ILE A 30 3.74 -15.59 23.59
C ILE A 30 2.78 -15.60 22.40
N ILE A 31 3.11 -14.86 21.35
CA ILE A 31 2.40 -14.86 20.09
C ILE A 31 3.15 -15.77 19.10
N LYS A 32 2.53 -16.89 18.72
CA LYS A 32 3.06 -17.75 17.65
C LYS A 32 2.51 -17.25 16.32
N LEU A 33 3.42 -16.87 15.44
CA LEU A 33 3.13 -16.41 14.09
C LEU A 33 3.55 -17.48 13.08
N LYS A 34 2.74 -17.68 12.04
CA LYS A 34 3.11 -18.47 10.86
C LYS A 34 3.22 -17.54 9.68
N GLU A 35 4.41 -17.47 9.09
CA GLU A 35 4.59 -16.75 7.82
C GLU A 35 3.64 -17.34 6.77
N ILE A 36 2.94 -16.45 6.09
CA ILE A 36 2.09 -16.81 4.97
C ILE A 36 2.65 -16.12 3.73
N GLN A 37 2.85 -16.90 2.67
CA GLN A 37 3.03 -16.31 1.36
C GLN A 37 1.76 -15.51 1.04
N PRO A 38 1.86 -14.28 0.51
CA PRO A 38 0.69 -13.59 0.00
C PRO A 38 -0.02 -14.52 -0.99
N LEU A 39 -1.35 -14.48 -0.97
CA LEU A 39 -2.23 -15.44 -1.68
C LEU A 39 -1.94 -15.51 -3.20
N ALA A 40 -1.21 -14.53 -3.72
CA ALA A 40 -0.44 -14.57 -4.96
C ALA A 40 0.93 -13.90 -4.74
N PRO A 41 2.01 -14.32 -5.41
CA PRO A 41 3.27 -13.57 -5.40
C PRO A 41 2.99 -12.15 -5.90
N LEU A 42 3.40 -11.16 -5.11
CA LEU A 42 3.28 -9.76 -5.49
C LEU A 42 3.96 -9.56 -6.84
N SER A 43 3.31 -8.81 -7.75
CA SER A 43 3.96 -8.41 -8.99
C SER A 43 5.26 -7.66 -8.67
N PHE A 44 6.21 -7.64 -9.62
CA PHE A 44 7.44 -6.87 -9.46
C PHE A 44 7.15 -5.40 -9.10
N GLN A 45 6.06 -4.85 -9.67
CA GLN A 45 5.52 -3.54 -9.37
C GLN A 45 5.03 -3.43 -7.93
N GLN A 46 4.24 -4.40 -7.44
CA GLN A 46 3.76 -4.43 -6.05
C GLN A 46 4.91 -4.57 -5.04
N GLN A 47 5.95 -5.36 -5.34
CA GLN A 47 7.15 -5.45 -4.50
C GLN A 47 7.95 -4.15 -4.49
N THR A 48 8.05 -3.48 -5.64
CA THR A 48 8.69 -2.16 -5.74
C THR A 48 7.92 -1.13 -4.93
N LEU A 49 6.59 -1.12 -5.03
CA LEU A 49 5.68 -0.31 -4.22
C LEU A 49 5.84 -0.60 -2.73
N MET A 50 5.86 -1.88 -2.32
CA MET A 50 6.09 -2.27 -0.93
C MET A 50 7.41 -1.75 -0.38
N ASN A 51 8.51 -1.90 -1.14
CA ASN A 51 9.82 -1.42 -0.71
C ASN A 51 9.89 0.11 -0.61
N LEU A 52 9.24 0.83 -1.53
CA LEU A 52 9.18 2.29 -1.51
C LEU A 52 8.39 2.80 -0.31
N LEU A 53 7.25 2.16 -0.01
CA LEU A 53 6.34 2.56 1.05
C LEU A 53 6.78 2.09 2.44
N GLY A 54 7.39 0.91 2.54
CA GLY A 54 7.82 0.31 3.80
C GLY A 54 8.88 1.12 4.56
N LYS A 55 9.62 2.00 3.88
CA LYS A 55 10.57 2.91 4.52
C LYS A 55 9.95 4.21 5.06
N CYS A 56 8.71 4.54 4.69
CA CYS A 56 8.18 5.87 4.94
C CYS A 56 6.96 5.86 5.87
N LEU A 57 7.18 6.15 7.16
CA LEU A 57 6.12 6.23 8.17
C LEU A 57 5.16 7.41 7.94
N MET A 58 5.62 8.49 7.30
CA MET A 58 4.83 9.58 6.71
C MET A 58 5.73 10.26 5.66
N CYS A 59 5.46 10.06 4.38
CA CYS A 59 6.21 10.68 3.29
C CYS A 59 5.53 11.99 2.91
N SER A 60 6.26 13.10 2.78
CA SER A 60 5.65 14.31 2.19
C SER A 60 5.16 14.04 0.76
N GLN A 61 5.88 13.17 0.04
CA GLN A 61 5.62 12.88 -1.36
C GLN A 61 5.88 11.40 -1.64
N VAL A 62 5.01 10.78 -2.41
CA VAL A 62 5.15 9.42 -2.94
C VAL A 62 5.14 9.51 -4.46
N ASP A 63 6.25 9.13 -5.09
CA ASP A 63 6.38 9.12 -6.54
C ASP A 63 6.29 7.71 -7.12
N LEU A 64 5.20 7.47 -7.86
CA LEU A 64 4.87 6.24 -8.54
C LEU A 64 4.66 6.48 -10.05
N SER A 65 5.32 7.49 -10.60
CA SER A 65 5.27 7.77 -12.04
C SER A 65 6.13 6.81 -12.86
N GLU A 66 5.68 6.53 -14.09
CA GLU A 66 6.42 5.70 -15.06
C GLU A 66 6.64 4.22 -14.67
N TYR A 67 5.79 3.65 -13.81
CA TYR A 67 5.87 2.25 -13.38
C TYR A 67 4.99 1.28 -14.18
N GLN A 68 4.34 1.75 -15.24
CA GLN A 68 3.37 0.97 -16.03
C GLN A 68 2.21 0.42 -15.19
N LEU A 69 1.80 1.13 -14.14
CA LEU A 69 0.72 0.72 -13.25
C LEU A 69 -0.61 0.62 -14.02
N GLN A 70 -1.35 -0.45 -13.77
CA GLN A 70 -2.68 -0.69 -14.31
C GLN A 70 -3.73 -0.62 -13.20
N ASP A 71 -5.01 -0.71 -13.56
CA ASP A 71 -6.11 -0.63 -12.59
C ASP A 71 -5.99 -1.65 -11.45
N GLU A 72 -5.42 -2.82 -11.73
CA GLU A 72 -5.16 -3.88 -10.76
C GLU A 72 -4.12 -3.47 -9.71
N ASP A 73 -3.13 -2.64 -10.08
CA ASP A 73 -2.12 -2.13 -9.16
C ASP A 73 -2.67 -0.98 -8.30
N ILE A 74 -3.69 -0.26 -8.79
CA ILE A 74 -4.29 0.87 -8.07
C ILE A 74 -5.02 0.45 -6.80
N GLU A 75 -5.57 -0.77 -6.75
CA GLU A 75 -6.13 -1.31 -5.50
C GLU A 75 -5.07 -1.34 -4.39
N PHE A 76 -3.85 -1.74 -4.74
CA PHE A 76 -2.73 -1.75 -3.80
C PHE A 76 -2.31 -0.33 -3.39
N VAL A 77 -2.19 0.59 -4.35
CA VAL A 77 -1.85 2.00 -4.09
C VAL A 77 -2.89 2.67 -3.19
N VAL A 78 -4.17 2.44 -3.45
CA VAL A 78 -5.28 2.95 -2.63
C VAL A 78 -5.15 2.47 -1.20
N ASN A 79 -5.01 1.16 -1.00
CA ASN A 79 -4.92 0.57 0.33
C ASN A 79 -3.68 1.09 1.06
N GLU A 80 -2.52 1.03 0.45
CA GLU A 80 -1.27 1.33 1.14
C GLU A 80 -0.97 2.82 1.26
N VAL A 81 -1.36 3.66 0.30
CA VAL A 81 -0.98 5.08 0.28
C VAL A 81 -2.12 5.97 0.75
N ILE A 82 -3.31 5.79 0.17
CA ILE A 82 -4.44 6.69 0.39
C ILE A 82 -5.15 6.36 1.70
N ILE A 83 -5.56 5.10 1.92
CA ILE A 83 -6.30 4.73 3.14
C ILE A 83 -5.44 4.89 4.39
N HIS A 84 -4.16 4.49 4.33
CA HIS A 84 -3.22 4.67 5.44
C HIS A 84 -2.69 6.10 5.58
N LYS A 85 -3.17 7.06 4.79
CA LYS A 85 -2.88 8.50 4.91
C LYS A 85 -1.36 8.80 4.94
N ARG A 86 -0.59 8.08 4.12
CA ARG A 86 0.89 8.08 4.21
C ARG A 86 1.55 9.29 3.58
N CYS A 87 0.83 10.09 2.80
CA CYS A 87 1.41 11.25 2.13
C CYS A 87 0.47 12.42 1.92
N THR A 88 1.09 13.57 1.60
CA THR A 88 0.42 14.80 1.17
C THR A 88 0.46 14.99 -0.35
N GLU A 89 1.37 14.31 -1.05
CA GLU A 89 1.56 14.44 -2.50
C GLU A 89 1.75 13.04 -3.13
N LEU A 90 0.91 12.69 -4.12
CA LEU A 90 0.94 11.39 -4.81
C LEU A 90 1.05 11.56 -6.32
N HIS A 91 2.15 11.09 -6.90
CA HIS A 91 2.42 11.16 -8.32
C HIS A 91 2.14 9.82 -8.99
N LEU A 92 1.19 9.79 -9.91
CA LEU A 92 0.79 8.61 -10.67
C LEU A 92 0.86 8.85 -12.19
N GLN A 93 1.48 9.95 -12.63
CA GLN A 93 1.57 10.29 -14.04
C GLN A 93 2.34 9.24 -14.86
N ARG A 94 2.04 9.17 -16.16
CA ARG A 94 2.73 8.28 -17.13
C ARG A 94 2.62 6.79 -16.80
N ASN A 95 1.45 6.36 -16.36
CA ASN A 95 1.10 4.96 -16.16
C ASN A 95 0.02 4.51 -17.15
N ILE A 96 -0.60 3.35 -16.92
CA ILE A 96 -1.63 2.76 -17.77
C ILE A 96 -2.96 2.69 -16.99
N ILE A 97 -3.21 3.68 -16.12
CA ILE A 97 -4.41 3.75 -15.30
C ILE A 97 -5.60 4.11 -16.18
N LYS A 98 -6.67 3.33 -16.08
CA LYS A 98 -7.91 3.49 -16.85
C LYS A 98 -9.02 4.04 -15.93
N PRO A 99 -10.23 4.31 -16.45
CA PRO A 99 -11.27 4.97 -15.67
C PRO A 99 -11.68 4.22 -14.39
N LYS A 100 -11.58 2.88 -14.37
CA LYS A 100 -11.87 2.08 -13.18
C LYS A 100 -10.85 2.33 -12.07
N GLY A 101 -9.55 2.39 -12.38
CA GLY A 101 -8.52 2.76 -11.41
C GLY A 101 -8.74 4.17 -10.82
N VAL A 102 -9.11 5.14 -11.66
CA VAL A 102 -9.42 6.51 -11.19
C VAL A 102 -10.63 6.54 -10.26
N SER A 103 -11.69 5.81 -10.58
CA SER A 103 -12.87 5.71 -9.70
C SER A 103 -12.52 5.10 -8.34
N ASN A 104 -11.63 4.11 -8.30
CA ASN A 104 -11.14 3.54 -7.04
C ASN A 104 -10.35 4.58 -6.21
N ILE A 105 -9.51 5.39 -6.87
CA ILE A 105 -8.80 6.49 -6.21
C ILE A 105 -9.81 7.51 -5.64
N ALA A 106 -10.79 7.93 -6.43
CA ALA A 106 -11.81 8.88 -6.00
C ALA A 106 -12.57 8.41 -4.75
N LEU A 107 -13.03 7.16 -4.75
CA LEU A 107 -13.72 6.56 -3.60
C LEU A 107 -12.85 6.57 -2.33
N ALA A 108 -11.57 6.26 -2.48
CA ALA A 108 -10.64 6.24 -1.35
C ALA A 108 -10.34 7.64 -0.80
N LEU A 109 -10.40 8.67 -1.66
CA LEU A 109 -10.14 10.06 -1.28
C LEU A 109 -11.27 10.67 -0.42
N GLU A 110 -12.50 10.16 -0.49
CA GLU A 110 -13.65 10.66 0.29
C GLU A 110 -13.35 10.77 1.80
N ASN A 111 -12.51 9.86 2.32
CA ASN A 111 -12.11 9.82 3.74
C ASN A 111 -10.64 10.20 3.98
N ASN A 112 -9.89 10.51 2.91
CA ASN A 112 -8.51 10.92 3.01
C ASN A 112 -8.43 12.43 3.28
N THR A 113 -7.75 12.78 4.37
CA THR A 113 -7.62 14.17 4.83
C THR A 113 -6.17 14.67 4.80
N THR A 114 -5.23 13.84 4.34
CA THR A 114 -3.79 14.16 4.32
C THR A 114 -3.31 14.52 2.93
N LEU A 115 -3.84 13.85 1.90
CA LEU A 115 -3.45 14.06 0.52
C LEU A 115 -3.96 15.42 0.04
N GLN A 116 -3.04 16.24 -0.45
CA GLN A 116 -3.28 17.60 -0.94
C GLN A 116 -3.09 17.70 -2.44
N LYS A 117 -2.22 16.86 -3.03
CA LYS A 117 -1.92 16.87 -4.46
C LYS A 117 -1.90 15.45 -5.03
N LEU A 118 -2.56 15.31 -6.19
CA LEU A 118 -2.63 14.08 -6.96
C LEU A 118 -2.35 14.40 -8.42
N TRP A 119 -1.34 13.74 -9.01
CA TRP A 119 -1.03 13.87 -10.44
C TRP A 119 -1.39 12.58 -11.18
N LEU A 120 -2.19 12.71 -12.22
CA LEU A 120 -2.71 11.59 -13.04
C LEU A 120 -2.51 11.81 -14.54
N ASP A 121 -1.77 12.85 -14.95
CA ASP A 121 -1.54 13.12 -16.37
C ASP A 121 -0.82 11.97 -17.09
N ASN A 122 -0.95 11.91 -18.42
CA ASN A 122 -0.37 10.83 -19.22
C ASN A 122 -0.81 9.41 -18.80
N ASN A 123 -2.07 9.26 -18.40
CA ASN A 123 -2.77 7.98 -18.19
C ASN A 123 -3.96 7.84 -19.17
N PHE A 124 -4.66 6.70 -19.14
CA PHE A 124 -5.87 6.46 -19.93
C PHE A 124 -7.14 6.89 -19.18
N VAL A 125 -7.11 8.08 -18.58
CA VAL A 125 -8.27 8.65 -17.87
C VAL A 125 -9.35 9.08 -18.86
N SER A 126 -10.62 8.88 -18.50
CA SER A 126 -11.79 9.36 -19.27
C SER A 126 -12.63 10.31 -18.44
N ASP A 127 -13.57 11.01 -19.09
CA ASP A 127 -14.53 11.92 -18.43
C ASP A 127 -15.26 11.26 -17.26
N ILE A 128 -15.56 9.96 -17.36
CA ILE A 128 -16.19 9.19 -16.28
C ILE A 128 -15.28 9.12 -15.06
N GLY A 129 -13.99 8.81 -15.28
CA GLY A 129 -13.00 8.75 -14.21
C GLY A 129 -12.75 10.11 -13.57
N VAL A 130 -12.64 11.17 -14.38
CA VAL A 130 -12.47 12.55 -13.87
C VAL A 130 -13.72 13.02 -13.13
N GLY A 131 -14.92 12.67 -13.61
CA GLY A 131 -16.18 12.98 -12.93
C GLY A 131 -16.30 12.35 -11.55
N ALA A 132 -15.63 11.22 -11.30
CA ALA A 132 -15.55 10.62 -9.97
C ALA A 132 -14.71 11.46 -8.99
N LEU A 133 -13.63 12.09 -9.47
CA LEU A 133 -12.73 12.93 -8.66
C LEU A 133 -13.29 14.33 -8.35
N ALA A 134 -14.31 14.78 -9.09
CA ALA A 134 -14.86 16.13 -8.98
C ALA A 134 -15.97 16.28 -7.92
N LYS A 135 -16.20 15.25 -7.10
CA LYS A 135 -17.19 15.24 -6.02
C LYS A 135 -16.60 15.76 -4.71
#